data_AF-A0A151MFU2-F1
#
_entry.id   AF-A0A151MFU2-F1
#
_cell.length_a   1.000
_cell.length_b   1.000
_cell.length_c   1.000
_cell.angle_alpha   90.00
_cell.angle_beta   90.00
_cell.angle_gamma   90.00
#
_symmetry.space_group_name_H-M   'P 1'
#
loop_
_entity.id
_entity.type
_entity.pdbx_description
1 polymer ?
#
loop_
_entity_poly.entity_id
_entity_poly.type
_entity_poly.pdbx_seq_one_letter_code
_entity_poly.pdbx_strand_id
1 'polypeptide(L)'
;MQPASKLLSLFFLILMGTELTQVLPTNPEESWQVYSSAQDSEGRCICTVVAPQQTMCSRDARTKQLRQLLEKVQNMSQSIEVLDRRTQRDLQYVEKMENQMRGLETKFKQVEESHKQHLARQFKG
;
A
#
# COMPACT_ATOMS: atom_id res chain seq x y z
N MET A 1 18.91 17.31 -65.85
CA MET A 1 17.95 17.35 -64.72
C MET A 1 18.46 16.48 -63.57
N GLN A 2 19.39 16.93 -62.71
CA GLN A 2 19.88 16.15 -61.55
C GLN A 2 20.31 16.93 -60.28
N PRO A 3 20.36 18.28 -60.20
CA PRO A 3 20.82 18.94 -58.96
C PRO A 3 19.76 18.96 -57.85
N ALA A 4 18.46 19.00 -58.20
CA ALA A 4 17.38 19.10 -57.22
C ALA A 4 17.21 17.83 -56.36
N SER A 5 17.45 16.64 -56.92
CA SER A 5 17.33 15.37 -56.20
C SER A 5 18.40 15.19 -55.12
N LYS A 6 19.63 15.64 -55.39
CA LYS A 6 20.74 15.61 -54.43
C LYS A 6 20.47 16.56 -53.25
N LEU A 7 19.94 17.75 -53.55
CA LEU A 7 19.58 18.73 -52.53
C LEU A 7 18.43 18.21 -51.64
N LEU A 8 17.40 17.62 -52.25
CA LEU A 8 16.28 17.02 -51.50
C LEU A 8 16.75 15.88 -50.59
N SER A 9 17.68 15.05 -51.08
CA SER A 9 18.26 13.95 -50.30
C SER A 9 19.11 14.45 -49.13
N LEU A 10 19.84 15.57 -49.30
CA LEU A 10 20.56 16.22 -48.21
C LEU A 10 19.59 16.77 -47.15
N PHE A 11 18.52 17.43 -47.57
CA PHE A 11 17.50 17.95 -46.66
C PHE A 11 16.84 16.81 -45.86
N PHE A 12 16.54 15.68 -46.50
CA PHE A 12 16.02 14.49 -45.82
C PHE A 12 17.02 13.91 -44.80
N LEU A 13 18.31 13.84 -45.14
CA LEU A 13 19.33 13.36 -44.21
C LEU A 13 19.50 14.28 -43.00
N ILE A 14 19.36 15.59 -43.19
CA ILE A 14 19.44 16.59 -42.11
C ILE A 14 18.21 16.48 -41.20
N LEU A 15 17.01 16.40 -41.76
CA LEU A 15 15.75 16.25 -41.00
C LEU A 15 15.70 14.96 -40.18
N MET A 16 16.18 13.85 -40.74
CA MET A 16 16.25 12.57 -40.01
C MET A 16 17.34 12.56 -38.93
N GLY A 17 18.38 13.38 -39.08
CA GLY A 17 19.44 13.55 -38.07
C GLY A 17 19.01 14.39 -36.86
N THR A 18 18.08 15.33 -37.04
CA THR A 18 17.61 16.22 -35.95
C THR A 18 16.58 15.56 -35.03
N GLU A 19 15.80 14.59 -35.51
CA GLU A 19 14.80 13.88 -34.70
C GLU A 19 15.42 12.87 -33.71
N LEU A 20 16.69 12.46 -33.91
CA LEU A 20 17.34 11.45 -33.07
C LEU A 20 18.06 12.00 -31.84
N THR A 21 18.06 13.32 -31.62
CA THR A 21 18.81 13.96 -30.51
C THR A 21 17.93 14.54 -29.41
N GLN A 22 16.61 14.28 -29.40
CA GLN A 22 15.80 14.53 -28.21
C GLN A 22 16.08 13.45 -27.17
N VAL A 23 17.22 13.59 -26.49
CA VAL A 23 17.48 12.95 -25.19
C VAL A 23 16.54 13.64 -24.21
N LEU A 24 15.30 13.16 -24.14
CA LEU A 24 14.35 13.58 -23.12
C LEU A 24 15.03 13.30 -21.76
N PRO A 25 15.13 14.27 -20.84
CA PRO A 25 15.77 14.02 -19.56
C PRO A 25 14.95 12.96 -18.81
N THR A 26 15.44 11.73 -18.80
CA THR A 26 14.95 10.69 -17.89
C THR A 26 15.15 11.22 -16.48
N ASN A 27 14.08 11.25 -15.71
CA ASN A 27 13.99 11.75 -14.35
C ASN A 27 15.33 11.57 -13.56
N PRO A 28 15.95 12.64 -13.05
CA PRO A 28 17.27 12.61 -12.41
C PRO A 28 17.30 11.83 -11.08
N GLU A 29 16.14 11.42 -10.54
CA GLU A 29 16.03 10.73 -9.25
C GLU A 29 16.43 9.23 -9.32
N GLU A 30 16.39 8.59 -10.50
CA GLU A 30 16.55 7.12 -10.60
C GLU A 30 17.75 6.64 -11.44
N SER A 31 18.39 7.48 -12.24
CA SER A 31 19.43 7.04 -13.19
C SER A 31 20.66 7.95 -13.27
N TRP A 32 21.83 7.37 -13.55
CA TRP A 32 23.06 8.11 -13.82
C TRP A 32 22.88 8.93 -15.11
N GLN A 33 23.05 10.25 -15.02
CA GLN A 33 23.04 11.12 -16.19
C GLN A 33 24.47 11.49 -16.59
N VAL A 34 24.85 11.21 -17.83
CA VAL A 34 26.18 11.50 -18.39
C VAL A 34 26.03 12.57 -19.45
N TYR A 35 26.62 13.75 -19.22
CA TYR A 35 26.72 14.79 -20.23
C TYR A 35 28.09 14.66 -20.90
N SER A 36 28.09 14.41 -22.21
CA SER A 36 29.33 14.24 -22.97
C SER A 36 29.61 15.48 -23.82
N SER A 37 30.88 15.89 -23.80
CA SER A 37 31.57 16.88 -24.64
C SER A 37 31.63 18.33 -24.15
N ALA A 38 32.60 18.60 -23.29
CA ALA A 38 33.42 19.81 -23.39
C ALA A 38 34.83 19.38 -23.82
N GLN A 39 35.44 20.06 -24.78
CA GLN A 39 36.79 19.74 -25.25
C GLN A 39 37.79 20.67 -24.54
N ASP A 40 38.77 20.07 -23.88
CA ASP A 40 39.94 20.76 -23.30
C ASP A 40 40.73 21.46 -24.44
N SER A 41 41.48 22.53 -24.13
CA SER A 41 42.39 23.20 -25.07
C SER A 41 43.44 22.26 -25.69
N GLU A 42 43.67 21.10 -25.07
CA GLU A 42 44.52 20.01 -25.58
C GLU A 42 43.78 18.93 -26.40
N GLY A 43 42.50 19.16 -26.77
CA GLY A 43 41.72 18.25 -27.63
C GLY A 43 41.12 17.03 -26.91
N ARG A 44 41.22 16.95 -25.58
CA ARG A 44 40.66 15.85 -24.78
C ARG A 44 39.18 16.08 -24.48
N CYS A 45 38.35 15.05 -24.65
CA CYS A 45 36.93 15.10 -24.31
C CYS A 45 36.74 14.96 -22.80
N ILE A 46 36.11 15.97 -22.19
CA ILE A 46 35.67 15.95 -20.80
C ILE A 46 34.21 15.50 -20.76
N CYS A 47 33.94 14.45 -20.00
CA CYS A 47 32.60 13.98 -19.69
C CYS A 47 32.26 14.36 -18.24
N THR A 48 31.17 15.09 -18.03
CA THR A 48 30.69 15.43 -16.70
C THR A 48 29.54 14.49 -16.35
N VAL A 49 29.72 13.70 -15.29
CA VAL A 49 28.68 12.81 -14.78
C VAL A 49 27.93 13.50 -13.63
N VAL A 50 26.60 13.52 -13.70
CA VAL A 50 25.76 13.98 -12.59
C VAL A 50 25.33 12.74 -11.81
N ALA A 51 25.86 12.60 -10.61
CA ALA A 51 25.39 11.60 -9.68
C ALA A 51 23.95 11.94 -9.25
N PRO A 52 23.01 10.98 -9.23
CA PRO A 52 21.69 11.19 -8.65
C PRO A 52 21.84 11.77 -7.25
N GLN A 53 20.98 12.74 -6.90
CA GLN A 53 20.95 13.32 -5.55
C GLN A 53 20.81 12.16 -4.56
N GLN A 54 21.90 11.87 -3.84
CA GLN A 54 21.89 10.82 -2.84
C GLN A 54 21.08 11.33 -1.66
N THR A 55 19.76 11.18 -1.70
CA THR A 55 19.05 10.96 -0.46
C THR A 55 19.61 9.63 0.08
N MET A 56 20.61 9.75 0.95
CA MET A 56 21.38 8.65 1.56
C MET A 56 20.48 7.53 2.14
N CYS A 57 19.18 7.80 2.30
CA CYS A 57 18.16 6.93 2.87
C CYS A 57 17.29 6.16 1.84
N SER A 58 17.46 6.30 0.52
CA SER A 58 16.60 5.57 -0.45
C SER A 58 17.19 4.22 -0.89
N ARG A 59 18.53 4.13 -0.98
CA ARG A 59 19.24 2.94 -1.50
C ARG A 59 19.78 1.99 -0.44
N ASP A 60 19.87 2.40 0.82
CA ASP A 60 20.33 1.54 1.90
C ASP A 60 19.30 0.41 2.14
N ALA A 61 19.76 -0.85 2.06
CA ALA A 61 18.96 -2.03 2.34
C ALA A 61 18.31 -1.94 3.72
N ARG A 62 19.00 -1.32 4.69
CA ARG A 62 18.48 -1.06 6.03
C ARG A 62 17.28 -0.12 6.00
N THR A 63 17.28 0.93 5.17
CA THR A 63 16.13 1.83 5.08
C THR A 63 14.95 1.19 4.37
N LYS A 64 15.18 0.31 3.38
CA LYS A 64 14.10 -0.50 2.78
C LYS A 64 13.48 -1.46 3.80
N GLN A 65 14.30 -2.14 4.59
CA GLN A 65 13.83 -2.99 5.69
C GLN A 65 13.02 -2.19 6.72
N LEU A 66 13.47 -0.99 7.07
CA LEU A 66 12.76 -0.13 8.02
C LEU A 66 11.41 0.33 7.47
N ARG A 67 11.31 0.73 6.20
CA ARG A 67 10.03 1.09 5.56
C ARG A 67 9.06 -0.09 5.54
N GLN A 68 9.53 -1.28 5.16
CA GLN A 68 8.72 -2.50 5.19
C GLN A 68 8.24 -2.84 6.60
N LEU A 69 9.08 -2.63 7.61
CA LEU A 69 8.69 -2.86 9.00
C LEU A 69 7.64 -1.84 9.46
N LEU A 70 7.81 -0.57 9.11
CA LEU A 70 6.83 0.48 9.42
C LEU A 70 5.47 0.19 8.78
N GLU A 71 5.45 -0.21 7.50
CA GLU A 71 4.22 -0.61 6.81
C GLU A 71 3.56 -1.83 7.49
N LYS A 72 4.33 -2.84 7.87
CA LYS A 72 3.81 -4.01 8.59
C LYS A 72 3.21 -3.63 9.95
N VAL A 73 3.92 -2.80 10.72
CA VAL A 73 3.42 -2.31 12.02
C VAL A 73 2.14 -1.52 11.82
N GLN A 74 2.09 -0.61 10.85
CA GLN A 74 0.89 0.16 10.53
C GLN A 74 -0.31 -0.74 10.15
N ASN A 75 -0.09 -1.74 9.29
CA ASN A 75 -1.12 -2.71 8.91
C ASN A 75 -1.61 -3.53 10.11
N MET A 76 -0.70 -3.93 11.00
CA MET A 76 -1.06 -4.64 12.24
C MET A 76 -1.84 -3.73 13.18
N SER A 77 -1.46 -2.47 13.35
CA SER A 77 -2.19 -1.50 14.17
C SER A 77 -3.62 -1.33 13.70
N GLN A 78 -3.83 -1.19 12.38
CA GLN A 78 -5.19 -1.13 11.81
C GLN A 78 -5.98 -2.42 12.04
N SER A 79 -5.32 -3.58 11.87
CA SER A 79 -5.96 -4.89 12.10
C SER A 79 -6.38 -5.07 13.57
N ILE A 80 -5.56 -4.59 14.51
CA ILE A 80 -5.86 -4.62 15.95
C ILE A 80 -7.05 -3.72 16.26
N GLU A 81 -7.14 -2.52 15.68
CA GLU A 81 -8.27 -1.62 15.91
C GLU A 81 -9.59 -2.24 15.39
N VAL A 82 -9.57 -2.87 14.23
CA VAL A 82 -10.73 -3.61 13.70
C VAL A 82 -11.10 -4.79 14.60
N LEU A 83 -10.11 -5.52 15.09
CA LEU A 83 -10.31 -6.65 16.00
C LEU A 83 -10.89 -6.20 17.35
N ASP A 84 -10.45 -5.07 17.89
CA ASP A 84 -10.94 -4.50 19.14
C ASP A 84 -12.43 -4.12 19.01
N ARG A 85 -12.79 -3.40 17.94
CA ARG A 85 -14.20 -3.07 17.64
C ARG A 85 -15.08 -4.32 17.48
N ARG A 86 -14.55 -5.39 16.89
CA ARG A 86 -15.28 -6.66 16.78
C ARG A 86 -15.45 -7.31 18.16
N THR A 87 -14.35 -7.44 18.92
CA THR A 87 -14.34 -8.01 20.26
C THR A 87 -15.34 -7.31 21.18
N GLN A 88 -15.39 -5.97 21.14
CA GLN A 88 -16.35 -5.20 21.93
C GLN A 88 -17.80 -5.51 21.57
N ARG A 89 -18.10 -5.67 20.28
CA ARG A 89 -19.44 -6.06 19.81
C ARG A 89 -19.81 -7.49 20.22
N ASP A 90 -18.86 -8.41 20.12
CA ASP A 90 -19.07 -9.81 20.47
C ASP A 90 -19.30 -9.95 21.99
N LEU A 91 -18.58 -9.20 22.82
CA LEU A 91 -18.82 -9.13 24.25
C LEU A 91 -20.22 -8.63 24.58
N GLN A 92 -20.68 -7.55 23.92
CA GLN A 92 -22.05 -7.06 24.09
C GLN A 92 -23.11 -8.09 23.66
N TYR A 93 -22.82 -8.87 22.62
CA TYR A 93 -23.72 -9.94 22.18
C TYR A 93 -23.80 -11.06 23.24
N VAL A 94 -22.66 -11.49 23.78
CA VAL A 94 -22.59 -12.51 24.84
C VAL A 94 -23.33 -12.03 26.10
N GLU A 95 -23.14 -10.78 26.53
CA GLU A 95 -23.84 -10.21 27.69
C GLU A 95 -25.36 -10.20 27.51
N LYS A 96 -25.86 -9.83 26.32
CA LYS A 96 -27.29 -9.89 26.01
C LYS A 96 -27.82 -11.31 26.06
N MET A 97 -27.08 -12.25 25.47
CA MET A 97 -27.46 -13.67 25.45
C MET A 97 -27.50 -14.24 26.88
N GLU A 98 -26.55 -13.87 27.72
CA GLU A 98 -26.52 -14.26 29.14
C GLU A 98 -27.76 -13.76 29.89
N ASN A 99 -28.12 -12.49 29.72
CA ASN A 99 -29.33 -11.93 30.33
C ASN A 99 -30.61 -12.63 29.85
N GLN A 100 -30.69 -12.98 28.56
CA GLN A 100 -31.81 -13.77 28.04
C GLN A 100 -31.86 -15.17 28.65
N MET A 101 -30.71 -15.85 28.81
CA MET A 101 -30.64 -17.17 29.42
C MET A 101 -31.07 -17.13 30.90
N ARG A 102 -30.64 -16.14 31.68
CA ARG A 102 -31.09 -15.95 33.06
C ARG A 102 -32.62 -15.73 33.14
N GLY A 103 -33.17 -14.98 32.18
CA GLY A 103 -34.61 -14.79 32.07
C GLY A 103 -35.36 -16.09 31.75
N LEU A 104 -34.82 -16.92 30.85
CA LEU A 104 -35.37 -18.23 30.54
C LEU A 104 -35.32 -19.17 31.75
N GLU A 105 -34.19 -19.23 32.46
CA GLU A 105 -34.03 -20.05 33.67
C GLU A 105 -35.08 -19.69 34.73
N THR A 106 -35.32 -18.39 34.93
CA THR A 106 -36.34 -17.91 35.89
C THR A 106 -37.74 -18.38 35.50
N LYS A 107 -38.09 -18.30 34.21
CA LYS A 107 -39.38 -18.79 33.70
C LYS A 107 -39.53 -20.30 33.87
N PHE A 108 -38.47 -21.07 33.61
CA PHE A 108 -38.49 -22.52 33.84
C PHE A 108 -38.74 -22.87 35.30
N LYS A 109 -38.06 -22.20 36.25
CA LYS A 109 -38.29 -22.39 37.69
C LYS A 109 -39.74 -22.07 38.08
N GLN A 110 -40.30 -21.00 37.53
CA GLN A 110 -41.70 -20.63 37.78
C GLN A 110 -42.69 -21.70 37.25
N VAL A 111 -42.44 -22.22 36.05
CA VAL A 111 -43.27 -23.29 35.47
C VAL A 111 -43.16 -24.58 36.29
N GLU A 112 -41.96 -24.95 36.71
CA GLU A 112 -41.74 -26.14 37.56
C GLU A 112 -42.49 -26.02 38.89
N GLU A 113 -42.41 -24.87 39.55
CA GLU A 113 -43.09 -24.63 40.83
C GLU A 113 -44.62 -24.61 40.65
N SER A 114 -45.12 -23.98 39.58
CA SER A 114 -46.55 -24.00 39.26
C SER A 114 -47.06 -25.43 39.02
N HIS A 115 -46.28 -26.26 38.34
CA HIS A 115 -46.59 -27.67 38.10
C HIS A 115 -46.62 -28.47 39.42
N LYS A 116 -45.64 -28.28 40.32
CA LYS A 116 -45.63 -28.91 41.66
C LYS A 116 -46.86 -28.53 42.48
N GLN A 117 -47.24 -27.24 42.48
CA GLN A 117 -48.44 -26.77 43.18
C GLN A 117 -49.71 -27.37 42.59
N HIS A 118 -49.80 -27.51 41.26
CA HIS A 118 -50.94 -28.12 40.61
C HIS A 118 -51.09 -29.60 41.01
N LEU A 119 -50.01 -30.37 40.98
CA LEU A 119 -49.99 -31.76 41.45
C LEU A 119 -50.42 -31.88 42.91
N ALA A 120 -49.87 -31.05 43.80
CA ALA A 120 -50.19 -31.09 45.22
C ALA A 120 -51.68 -30.81 45.52
N ARG A 121 -52.36 -30.01 44.68
CA ARG A 121 -53.81 -29.78 44.77
C ARG A 121 -54.61 -30.97 44.27
N GLN A 122 -54.14 -31.64 43.20
CA GLN A 122 -54.82 -32.76 42.59
C GLN A 122 -54.87 -34.00 43.52
N PHE A 123 -53.89 -34.19 44.40
CA PHE A 123 -53.85 -35.27 45.39
C PHE A 123 -54.57 -34.96 46.72
N LYS A 124 -55.17 -33.78 46.88
CA LYS A 124 -55.90 -33.36 48.09
C LYS A 124 -57.44 -33.40 47.96
N GLY A 125 -57.97 -33.94 46.85
CA GLY A 125 -59.39 -34.23 46.65
C GLY A 125 -59.67 -35.71 46.77
#